data_AF-A0A2U0AJ55-F1
#
_entry.id   AF-A0A2U0AJ55-F1
#
_cell.length_a   1.000
_cell.length_b   1.000
_cell.length_c   1.000
_cell.angle_alpha   90.00
_cell.angle_beta   90.00
_cell.angle_gamma   90.00
#
_symmetry.space_group_name_H-M   'P 1'
#
loop_
_entity.id
_entity.type
_entity.pdbx_description
1 polymer ?
#
loop_
_entity_poly.entity_id
_entity_poly.type
_entity_poly.pdbx_seq_one_letter_code
_entity_poly.pdbx_strand_id
1 'polypeptide(L)'
;YNQVRVGKNGKLFKVYKFRSMRTDAEADGVARWASKNDTRITKLGGFLRKTRLDELPQIYNILNGDMSLVGPRPERPEFVLQLSNDIPYYLQRHWVKPGLTGWAQLLYPYGASEEDAKRKLEYDLYYVKNASTMLDLVILLQTIEVVLFGKGAQ
;
A
#
# COMPACT_ATOMS: atom_id res chain seq x y z
N TYR A 1 -2.50 -13.58 -8.10
CA TYR A 1 -3.29 -12.50 -8.75
C TYR A 1 -2.37 -11.28 -8.88
N ASN A 2 -2.60 -10.43 -9.88
CA ASN A 2 -1.81 -9.20 -10.03
C ASN A 2 -2.72 -7.99 -10.25
N GLN A 3 -2.22 -6.81 -9.89
CA GLN A 3 -2.90 -5.54 -10.15
C GLN A 3 -1.90 -4.52 -10.68
N VAL A 4 -2.36 -3.63 -11.57
CA VAL A 4 -1.53 -2.51 -12.03
C VAL A 4 -1.48 -1.45 -10.94
N ARG A 5 -0.29 -0.88 -10.74
CA ARG A 5 0.02 0.15 -9.76
C ARG A 5 0.97 1.19 -10.32
N VAL A 6 0.94 2.37 -9.73
CA VAL A 6 1.87 3.46 -10.03
C VAL A 6 3.12 3.30 -9.16
N GLY A 7 4.28 3.27 -9.80
CA GLY A 7 5.59 3.17 -9.15
C GLY A 7 6.41 4.44 -9.30
N LYS A 8 7.73 4.30 -9.17
CA LYS A 8 8.67 5.43 -9.22
C LYS A 8 8.51 6.23 -10.53
N ASN A 9 8.50 7.55 -10.43
CA ASN A 9 8.33 8.51 -11.52
C ASN A 9 7.03 8.29 -12.33
N GLY A 10 5.99 7.74 -11.69
CA GLY A 10 4.71 7.47 -12.35
C GLY A 10 4.69 6.21 -13.22
N LYS A 11 5.79 5.44 -13.28
CA LYS A 11 5.88 4.24 -14.10
C LYS A 11 4.93 3.15 -13.59
N LEU A 12 4.11 2.61 -14.50
CA LEU A 12 3.18 1.53 -14.16
C LEU A 12 3.92 0.19 -14.02
N PHE A 13 3.54 -0.61 -13.02
CA PHE A 13 4.03 -1.97 -12.82
C PHE A 13 2.92 -2.88 -12.28
N LYS A 14 3.15 -4.20 -12.35
CA LYS A 14 2.21 -5.22 -11.83
C LYS A 14 2.64 -5.64 -10.44
N VAL A 15 1.82 -5.34 -9.42
CA VAL A 15 2.03 -5.85 -8.07
C VAL A 15 1.43 -7.26 -7.94
N TYR A 16 2.21 -8.20 -7.39
CA TYR A 16 1.77 -9.58 -7.18
C TYR A 16 1.23 -9.79 -5.77
N LYS A 17 0.11 -10.52 -5.65
CA LYS A 17 -0.46 -10.90 -4.35
C LYS A 17 -1.19 -12.24 -4.41
N PHE A 18 -1.30 -12.91 -3.27
CA PHE A 18 -2.27 -13.99 -3.14
C PHE A 18 -3.67 -13.41 -3.18
N ARG A 19 -4.59 -14.17 -3.78
CA ARG A 19 -5.97 -13.74 -3.91
C ARG A 19 -6.66 -13.95 -2.55
N SER A 20 -7.04 -12.85 -1.91
CA SER A 20 -7.77 -12.86 -0.62
C SER A 20 -9.28 -12.59 -0.77
N MET A 21 -9.75 -12.19 -1.96
CA MET A 21 -11.16 -11.93 -2.26
C MET A 21 -11.71 -12.91 -3.30
N ARG A 22 -13.03 -13.12 -3.31
CA ARG A 22 -13.74 -13.93 -4.31
C ARG A 22 -13.49 -13.42 -5.74
N THR A 23 -13.64 -14.28 -6.73
CA THR A 23 -13.42 -13.93 -8.15
C THR A 23 -14.45 -12.95 -8.70
N ASP A 24 -15.64 -12.90 -8.10
CA ASP A 24 -16.74 -11.99 -8.41
C ASP A 24 -16.67 -10.65 -7.63
N ALA A 25 -15.63 -10.42 -6.83
CA ALA A 25 -15.51 -9.26 -5.93
C ALA A 25 -15.47 -7.88 -6.63
N GLU A 26 -15.09 -7.85 -7.90
CA GLU A 26 -15.12 -6.67 -8.77
C GLU A 26 -15.72 -7.07 -10.14
N ALA A 27 -16.75 -7.92 -10.13
CA ALA A 27 -17.38 -8.41 -11.37
C ALA A 27 -18.00 -7.30 -12.23
N ASP A 28 -18.28 -6.14 -11.63
CA ASP A 28 -18.76 -4.93 -12.29
C ASP A 28 -17.64 -4.02 -12.81
N GLY A 29 -16.36 -4.42 -12.65
CA GLY A 29 -15.19 -3.68 -13.13
C GLY A 29 -14.88 -2.41 -12.35
N VAL A 30 -15.61 -2.09 -11.27
CA VAL A 30 -15.44 -0.85 -10.52
C VAL A 30 -14.40 -1.01 -9.43
N ALA A 31 -13.38 -0.15 -9.46
CA ALA A 31 -12.37 -0.03 -8.41
C ALA A 31 -13.02 0.45 -7.10
N ARG A 32 -13.00 -0.38 -6.05
CA ARG A 32 -13.51 0.00 -4.72
C ARG A 32 -12.45 -0.15 -3.65
N TRP A 33 -12.47 0.76 -2.68
CA TRP A 33 -11.68 0.61 -1.45
C TRP A 33 -12.24 -0.58 -0.66
N ALA A 34 -11.36 -1.32 0.02
CA ALA A 34 -11.81 -2.39 0.90
C ALA A 34 -12.40 -1.79 2.17
N SER A 35 -13.59 -2.23 2.58
CA SER A 35 -14.23 -1.82 3.83
C SER A 35 -13.91 -2.79 4.97
N LYS A 36 -14.10 -2.34 6.22
CA LYS A 36 -14.04 -3.20 7.39
C LYS A 36 -15.16 -4.26 7.29
N ASN A 37 -14.83 -5.55 7.43
CA ASN A 37 -15.73 -6.69 7.22
C ASN A 37 -16.31 -6.82 5.80
N ASP A 38 -15.50 -6.56 4.78
CA ASP A 38 -15.89 -6.75 3.39
C ASP A 38 -16.32 -8.20 3.09
N THR A 39 -17.58 -8.38 2.71
CA THR A 39 -18.21 -9.69 2.43
C THR A 39 -17.57 -10.42 1.25
N ARG A 40 -16.74 -9.73 0.45
CA ARG A 40 -15.99 -10.29 -0.67
C ARG A 40 -14.75 -11.07 -0.23
N ILE A 41 -14.34 -10.96 1.04
CA ILE A 41 -13.18 -11.65 1.60
C ILE A 41 -13.55 -13.10 1.93
N THR A 42 -12.73 -14.06 1.46
CA THR A 42 -12.91 -15.48 1.82
C THR A 42 -12.37 -15.76 3.23
N LYS A 43 -12.82 -16.82 3.91
CA LYS A 43 -12.28 -17.19 5.25
C LYS A 43 -10.74 -17.31 5.25
N LEU A 44 -10.18 -18.00 4.25
CA LEU A 44 -8.73 -18.08 4.04
C LEU A 44 -8.13 -16.71 3.71
N GLY A 45 -8.80 -15.90 2.89
CA GLY A 45 -8.39 -14.54 2.57
C GLY A 45 -8.32 -13.62 3.78
N GLY A 46 -9.21 -13.79 4.75
CA GLY A 46 -9.17 -13.08 6.03
C GLY A 46 -7.93 -13.44 6.84
N PHE A 47 -7.58 -14.73 6.90
CA PHE A 47 -6.33 -15.18 7.53
C PHE A 47 -5.09 -14.60 6.82
N LEU A 48 -5.05 -14.66 5.49
CA LEU A 48 -3.93 -14.13 4.69
C LEU A 48 -3.75 -12.62 4.91
N ARG A 49 -4.84 -11.85 4.99
CA ARG A 49 -4.79 -10.40 5.25
C ARG A 49 -4.38 -10.08 6.68
N LYS A 50 -4.93 -10.81 7.66
CA LYS A 50 -4.60 -10.62 9.09
C LYS A 50 -3.11 -10.86 9.36
N THR A 51 -2.52 -11.82 8.66
CA THR A 51 -1.11 -12.18 8.76
C THR A 51 -0.22 -11.46 7.74
N ARG A 52 -0.80 -10.61 6.86
CA ARG A 52 -0.15 -10.00 5.68
C ARG A 52 0.55 -10.98 4.74
N LEU A 53 0.22 -12.27 4.84
CA LEU A 53 0.76 -13.30 3.96
C LEU A 53 0.28 -13.09 2.52
N ASP A 54 -0.84 -12.38 2.28
CA ASP A 54 -1.27 -12.08 0.92
C ASP A 54 -0.30 -11.19 0.14
N GLU A 55 0.56 -10.44 0.83
CA GLU A 55 1.57 -9.57 0.23
C GLU A 55 2.93 -10.27 -0.02
N LEU A 56 3.13 -11.53 0.41
CA LEU A 56 4.39 -12.26 0.18
C LEU A 56 4.85 -12.28 -1.29
N PRO A 57 3.98 -12.45 -2.30
CA PRO A 57 4.42 -12.42 -3.69
C PRO A 57 5.03 -11.08 -4.14
N GLN A 58 4.83 -9.98 -3.39
CA GLN A 58 5.45 -8.69 -3.67
C GLN A 58 6.97 -8.70 -3.49
N ILE A 59 7.53 -9.70 -2.77
CA ILE A 59 8.98 -9.88 -2.69
C ILE A 59 9.59 -10.01 -4.10
N TYR A 60 8.87 -10.64 -5.04
CA TYR A 60 9.29 -10.71 -6.44
C TYR A 60 9.38 -9.32 -7.09
N ASN A 61 8.47 -8.39 -6.77
CA ASN A 61 8.56 -7.00 -7.25
C ASN A 61 9.77 -6.25 -6.69
N ILE A 62 10.15 -6.55 -5.44
CA ILE A 62 11.35 -5.97 -4.83
C ILE A 62 12.60 -6.49 -5.53
N LEU A 63 12.69 -7.79 -5.77
CA LEU A 63 13.82 -8.42 -6.48
C LEU A 63 13.93 -7.93 -7.93
N ASN A 64 12.81 -7.72 -8.62
CA ASN A 64 12.77 -7.14 -9.97
C ASN A 64 13.07 -5.63 -10.00
N GLY A 65 13.16 -4.98 -8.84
CA GLY A 65 13.48 -3.57 -8.72
C GLY A 65 12.31 -2.60 -8.92
N ASP A 66 11.08 -3.10 -9.08
CA ASP A 66 9.86 -2.27 -9.17
C ASP A 66 9.48 -1.64 -7.82
N MET A 67 9.77 -2.35 -6.72
CA MET A 67 9.48 -1.95 -5.34
C MET A 67 10.75 -1.95 -4.47
N SER A 68 10.64 -1.34 -3.30
CA SER A 68 11.58 -1.45 -2.18
C SER A 68 10.89 -2.08 -0.97
N LEU A 69 11.67 -2.46 0.05
CA LEU A 69 11.09 -2.89 1.33
C LEU A 69 10.33 -1.74 2.00
N VAL A 70 10.93 -0.55 2.00
CA VAL A 70 10.38 0.67 2.59
C VAL A 70 10.09 1.70 1.51
N GLY A 71 8.92 2.35 1.60
CA GLY A 71 8.50 3.41 0.69
C GLY A 71 7.00 3.67 0.74
N PRO A 72 6.50 4.70 0.04
CA PRO A 72 5.07 4.97 -0.08
C PRO A 72 4.32 3.78 -0.67
N ARG A 73 3.13 3.48 -0.13
CA ARG A 73 2.34 2.35 -0.63
C ARG A 73 1.88 2.61 -2.07
N PRO A 74 2.07 1.67 -3.01
CA PRO A 74 1.68 1.85 -4.40
C PRO A 74 0.14 1.87 -4.54
N GLU A 75 -0.39 2.92 -5.17
CA GLU A 75 -1.82 3.09 -5.42
C GLU A 75 -2.22 2.75 -6.86
N ARG A 76 -3.52 2.50 -7.05
CA ARG A 76 -4.06 2.23 -8.38
C ARG A 76 -4.01 3.48 -9.25
N PRO A 77 -3.73 3.37 -10.56
CA PRO A 77 -3.71 4.54 -11.46
C PRO A 77 -5.00 5.35 -11.43
N GLU A 78 -6.15 4.70 -11.30
CA GLU A 78 -7.47 5.34 -11.24
C GLU A 78 -7.59 6.26 -10.01
N PHE A 79 -7.10 5.80 -8.85
CA PHE A 79 -7.09 6.62 -7.63
C PHE A 79 -6.01 7.69 -7.67
N VAL A 80 -4.85 7.41 -8.25
CA VAL A 80 -3.79 8.42 -8.40
C VAL A 80 -4.29 9.58 -9.25
N LEU A 81 -4.97 9.31 -10.37
CA LEU A 81 -5.53 10.33 -11.24
C LEU A 81 -6.55 11.19 -10.49
N GLN A 82 -7.51 10.56 -9.80
CA GLN A 82 -8.52 11.25 -9.01
C GLN A 82 -7.87 12.12 -7.93
N LEU A 83 -7.03 11.54 -7.07
CA LEU A 83 -6.43 12.24 -5.93
C LEU A 83 -5.44 13.32 -6.36
N SER A 84 -4.78 13.18 -7.52
CA SER A 84 -3.88 14.22 -8.02
C SER A 84 -4.59 15.48 -8.51
N ASN A 85 -5.87 15.37 -8.86
CA ASN A 85 -6.67 16.55 -9.22
C ASN A 85 -7.12 17.33 -7.98
N ASP A 86 -7.42 16.61 -6.89
CA ASP A 86 -8.00 17.18 -5.67
C ASP A 86 -6.94 17.57 -4.62
N ILE A 87 -5.78 16.91 -4.64
CA ILE A 87 -4.72 17.07 -3.65
C ILE A 87 -3.44 17.61 -4.30
N PRO A 88 -3.04 18.86 -3.98
CA PRO A 88 -1.77 19.40 -4.44
C PRO A 88 -0.59 18.52 -4.06
N TYR A 89 0.42 18.45 -4.95
CA TYR A 89 1.67 17.71 -4.73
C TYR A 89 1.51 16.19 -4.59
N TYR A 90 0.32 15.62 -4.80
CA TYR A 90 0.08 14.18 -4.64
C TYR A 90 1.07 13.30 -5.42
N LEU A 91 1.48 13.74 -6.61
CA LEU A 91 2.40 12.99 -7.46
C LEU A 91 3.83 12.90 -6.91
N GLN A 92 4.24 13.79 -5.99
CA GLN A 92 5.60 13.82 -5.44
C GLN A 92 5.93 12.55 -4.63
N ARG A 93 4.92 11.84 -4.10
CA ARG A 93 5.12 10.54 -3.44
C ARG A 93 5.74 9.48 -4.36
N HIS A 94 5.62 9.66 -5.68
CA HIS A 94 6.21 8.75 -6.67
C HIS A 94 7.69 9.04 -6.97
N TRP A 95 8.35 10.00 -6.31
CA TRP A 95 9.78 10.28 -6.54
C TRP A 95 10.72 9.19 -6.02
N VAL A 96 10.24 8.36 -5.09
CA VAL A 96 10.95 7.19 -4.57
C VAL A 96 10.26 5.90 -5.02
N LYS A 97 10.93 4.75 -4.83
CA LYS A 97 10.29 3.46 -5.11
C LYS A 97 9.14 3.22 -4.12
N PRO A 98 8.02 2.64 -4.58
CA PRO A 98 6.98 2.21 -3.67
C PRO A 98 7.47 1.09 -2.74
N GLY A 99 6.96 1.09 -1.51
CA GLY A 99 7.34 0.16 -0.45
C GLY A 99 6.35 -0.97 -0.23
N LEU A 100 6.84 -2.10 0.30
CA LEU A 100 5.99 -3.11 0.94
C LEU A 100 5.40 -2.55 2.26
N THR A 101 6.26 -1.91 3.06
CA THR A 101 5.89 -1.10 4.22
C THR A 101 6.34 0.35 4.02
N GLY A 102 5.87 1.26 4.86
CA GLY A 102 6.16 2.68 4.74
C GLY A 102 5.75 3.48 5.98
N TRP A 103 6.31 4.68 6.10
CA TRP A 103 6.06 5.59 7.23
C TRP A 103 4.57 5.86 7.45
N ALA A 104 3.85 6.16 6.36
CA ALA A 104 2.41 6.40 6.41
C ALA A 104 1.62 5.16 6.84
N GLN A 105 2.04 3.94 6.44
CA GLN A 105 1.36 2.70 6.83
C GLN A 105 1.48 2.40 8.33
N LEU A 106 2.55 2.86 8.99
CA LEU A 106 2.74 2.70 10.44
C LEU A 106 1.96 3.72 11.24
N LEU A 107 2.03 5.00 10.85
CA LEU A 107 1.46 6.11 11.63
C LEU A 107 -0.02 6.35 11.34
N TYR A 108 -0.48 5.96 10.15
CA TYR A 108 -1.85 6.23 9.72
C TYR A 108 -2.43 5.02 8.98
N PRO A 109 -2.76 3.93 9.71
CA PRO A 109 -3.30 2.71 9.11
C PRO A 109 -4.75 2.86 8.61
N TYR A 110 -5.45 3.93 9.01
CA TYR A 110 -6.83 4.20 8.63
C TYR A 110 -6.88 5.05 7.36
N GLY A 111 -7.74 4.68 6.42
CA GLY A 111 -8.00 5.52 5.26
C GLY A 111 -9.27 5.08 4.55
N ALA A 112 -10.30 5.93 4.60
CA ALA A 112 -11.52 5.76 3.82
C ALA A 112 -12.10 7.09 3.31
N SER A 113 -11.37 8.20 3.46
CA SER A 113 -11.78 9.54 3.04
C SER A 113 -10.67 10.28 2.29
N GLU A 114 -11.02 11.36 1.59
CA GLU A 114 -10.06 12.26 0.94
C GLU A 114 -9.13 12.94 1.96
N GLU A 115 -9.64 13.29 3.15
CA GLU A 115 -8.84 13.87 4.23
C GLU A 115 -7.79 12.87 4.76
N ASP A 116 -8.15 11.58 4.83
CA ASP A 116 -7.20 10.52 5.14
C ASP A 116 -6.11 10.40 4.07
N ALA A 117 -6.49 10.55 2.79
CA ALA A 117 -5.53 10.53 1.70
C ALA A 117 -4.55 11.71 1.77
N LYS A 118 -5.00 12.90 2.21
CA LYS A 118 -4.14 14.07 2.48
C LYS A 118 -3.16 13.80 3.62
N ARG A 119 -3.63 13.30 4.76
CA ARG A 119 -2.74 12.95 5.90
C ARG A 119 -1.74 11.87 5.54
N LYS A 120 -2.19 10.83 4.82
CA LYS A 120 -1.30 9.77 4.32
C LYS A 120 -0.23 10.36 3.39
N LEU A 121 -0.60 11.29 2.52
CA LEU A 121 0.34 11.99 1.65
C LEU A 121 1.37 12.78 2.46
N GLU A 122 1.00 13.49 3.53
CA GLU A 122 1.97 14.22 4.37
C GLU A 122 3.07 13.30 4.91
N TYR A 123 2.71 12.12 5.40
CA TYR A 123 3.68 11.11 5.85
C TYR A 123 4.52 10.54 4.70
N ASP A 124 3.91 10.30 3.54
CA ASP A 124 4.64 9.87 2.36
C ASP A 124 5.66 10.93 1.91
N LEU A 125 5.29 12.21 1.90
CA LEU A 125 6.17 13.33 1.54
C LEU A 125 7.29 13.54 2.57
N TYR A 126 6.99 13.35 3.86
CA TYR A 126 8.02 13.32 4.89
C TYR A 126 9.06 12.23 4.60
N TYR A 127 8.62 11.02 4.25
CA TYR A 127 9.51 9.94 3.86
C TYR A 127 10.31 10.28 2.60
N VAL A 128 9.66 10.77 1.54
CA VAL A 128 10.34 11.18 0.29
C VAL A 128 11.45 12.21 0.56
N LYS A 129 11.20 13.17 1.45
CA LYS A 129 12.17 14.23 1.80
C LYS A 129 13.32 13.73 2.68
N ASN A 130 13.05 12.79 3.60
CA ASN A 130 13.99 12.36 4.64
C ASN A 130 14.47 10.91 4.46
N ALA A 131 14.28 10.34 3.27
CA ALA A 131 14.65 8.96 2.96
C ALA A 131 16.12 8.72 3.32
N SER A 132 16.35 7.80 4.26
CA SER A 132 17.67 7.45 4.75
C SER A 132 17.67 6.02 5.28
N THR A 133 18.84 5.38 5.29
CA THR A 133 18.99 4.01 5.80
C THR A 133 18.53 3.88 7.25
N MET A 134 18.73 4.92 8.06
CA MET A 134 18.29 4.93 9.46
C MET A 134 16.76 4.96 9.55
N LEU A 135 16.09 5.80 8.76
CA LEU A 135 14.63 5.86 8.73
C LEU A 135 14.03 4.54 8.23
N ASP A 136 14.65 3.92 7.21
CA ASP A 136 14.23 2.61 6.71
C ASP A 136 14.33 1.54 7.80
N LEU A 137 15.43 1.51 8.57
CA LEU A 137 15.60 0.56 9.67
C LEU A 137 14.53 0.75 10.76
N VAL A 138 14.25 2.00 11.14
CA VAL A 138 13.19 2.33 12.11
C VAL A 138 11.83 1.83 11.61
N ILE A 139 11.49 2.07 10.35
CA ILE A 139 10.23 1.62 9.75
C ILE A 139 10.14 0.09 9.75
N LEU A 140 11.23 -0.61 9.39
CA LEU A 140 11.24 -2.07 9.37
C LEU A 140 11.06 -2.66 10.77
N LEU A 141 11.75 -2.15 11.78
CA LEU A 141 11.63 -2.62 13.16
C LEU A 141 10.21 -2.42 13.70
N GLN A 142 9.63 -1.24 13.50
CA GLN A 142 8.25 -0.95 13.91
C GLN A 142 7.24 -1.81 13.14
N THR A 143 7.50 -2.09 11.86
CA THR A 143 6.63 -2.98 11.07
C THR A 143 6.62 -4.40 11.63
N ILE A 144 7.79 -4.93 12.00
CA ILE A 144 7.89 -6.25 12.63
C ILE A 144 7.13 -6.28 13.96
N GLU A 145 7.28 -5.25 14.79
CA GLU A 145 6.53 -5.11 16.05
C GLU A 145 5.01 -5.14 15.78
N VAL A 146 4.52 -4.32 14.84
CA VAL A 146 3.09 -4.27 14.49
C VAL A 146 2.56 -5.62 14.01
N VAL A 147 3.34 -6.34 13.19
CA VAL A 147 2.93 -7.66 12.65
C VAL A 147 2.94 -8.73 13.73
N LEU A 148 3.93 -8.76 14.62
CA LEU A 148 4.03 -9.75 15.71
C LEU A 148 3.00 -9.53 16.80
N PHE A 149 2.75 -8.28 17.19
CA PHE A 149 1.83 -7.94 18.28
C PHE A 149 0.40 -7.64 17.81
N GLY A 150 0.11 -7.71 16.51
CA GLY A 150 -1.23 -7.54 15.94
C GLY A 150 -1.80 -6.12 16.08
N LYS A 151 -0.98 -5.12 16.45
CA LYS A 151 -1.38 -3.71 16.59
C LYS A 151 -1.55 -3.06 15.21
N GLY A 152 -2.59 -3.44 14.47
CA GLY A 152 -2.88 -2.88 13.15
C GLY A 152 -3.58 -3.82 12.17
N ALA A 153 -3.91 -5.05 12.58
CA ALA A 153 -4.70 -5.98 11.78
C ALA A 153 -6.17 -5.95 12.21
N GLN A 154 -6.99 -5.12 11.54
CA GLN A 154 -8.45 -5.24 11.50
C GLN A 154 -8.94 -5.07 10.06
#